data_AF-A0A927BEB1-F1
#
_entry.id   AF-A0A927BEB1-F1
#
_cell.length_a   1.000
_cell.length_b   1.000
_cell.length_c   1.000
_cell.angle_alpha   90.00
_cell.angle_beta   90.00
_cell.angle_gamma   90.00
#
_symmetry.space_group_name_H-M   'P 1'
#
loop_
_entity.id
_entity.type
_entity.pdbx_description
1 polymer ?
#
loop_
_entity_poly.entity_id
_entity_poly.type
_entity_poly.pdbx_seq_one_letter_code
_entity_poly.pdbx_strand_id
1 'polypeptide(L)'
;MRTPLLLSFALFSLTFFSCQRHKCEDPQPQPKCYSGVVVGDLCMDGVIINVDAAYPIGLPADTLGNNLIAAVNTDDLASFNQVGKRIYFTYRNDPSQQWPLRVCLANTIPLPVPHLVLSNLSETGCRSNSR
;
A
#
# COMPACT_ATOMS: atom_id res chain seq x y z
N MET A 1 71.94 16.21 10.48
CA MET A 1 71.57 17.63 10.42
C MET A 1 71.17 17.98 8.99
N ARG A 2 70.06 18.72 8.85
CA ARG A 2 69.58 19.49 7.68
C ARG A 2 68.70 18.77 6.63
N THR A 3 67.39 18.94 6.83
CA THR A 3 66.38 19.24 5.79
C THR A 3 66.75 20.52 4.99
N PRO A 4 66.32 20.64 3.72
CA PRO A 4 65.12 21.43 3.36
C PRO A 4 64.28 20.76 2.23
N LEU A 5 62.94 20.66 2.30
CA LEU A 5 61.89 21.67 2.01
C LEU A 5 61.89 22.17 0.56
N LEU A 6 60.81 21.86 -0.20
CA LEU A 6 60.12 22.65 -1.26
C LEU A 6 59.12 21.72 -1.99
N LEU A 7 57.80 21.89 -1.77
CA LEU A 7 56.85 22.60 -2.63
C LEU A 7 56.48 21.86 -3.94
N SER A 8 55.29 21.23 -3.96
CA SER A 8 54.46 21.20 -5.17
C SER A 8 53.00 20.88 -4.83
N PHE A 9 52.17 21.91 -4.99
CA PHE A 9 50.72 21.85 -5.08
C PHE A 9 50.32 21.07 -6.33
N ALA A 10 49.59 19.96 -6.19
CA ALA A 10 48.86 19.36 -7.29
C ALA A 10 47.37 19.71 -7.14
N LEU A 11 46.89 20.55 -8.05
CA LEU A 11 45.52 21.03 -8.13
C LEU A 11 44.52 19.88 -8.21
N PHE A 12 43.58 19.87 -7.27
CA PHE A 12 42.36 19.08 -7.35
C PHE A 12 41.48 19.67 -8.47
N SER A 13 41.46 19.02 -9.63
CA SER A 13 40.56 19.38 -10.74
C SER A 13 39.15 18.90 -10.40
N LEU A 14 38.33 19.82 -9.91
CA LEU A 14 36.88 19.66 -9.79
C LEU A 14 36.26 19.62 -11.19
N THR A 15 36.15 18.43 -11.77
CA THR A 15 35.26 18.22 -12.92
C THR A 15 33.82 18.24 -12.42
N PHE A 16 33.18 19.40 -12.53
CA PHE A 16 31.73 19.53 -12.45
C PHE A 16 31.13 18.78 -13.65
N PHE A 17 30.73 17.53 -13.45
CA PHE A 17 29.78 16.89 -14.35
C PHE A 17 28.44 17.61 -14.18
N SER A 18 28.21 18.55 -15.10
CA SER A 18 26.93 19.17 -15.39
C SER A 18 25.95 18.07 -15.81
N CYS A 19 25.23 17.49 -14.85
CA CYS A 19 24.03 16.71 -15.15
C CYS A 19 22.96 17.69 -15.65
N GLN A 20 22.75 17.65 -16.97
CA GLN A 20 21.61 18.26 -17.63
C GLN A 20 20.33 17.93 -16.86
N ARG A 21 19.49 18.95 -16.67
CA ARG A 21 18.09 18.87 -16.24
C ARG A 21 17.27 18.04 -17.21
N HIS A 22 17.50 16.74 -17.31
CA HIS A 22 16.43 15.83 -17.60
C HIS A 22 15.64 15.69 -16.31
N LYS A 23 14.41 16.17 -16.35
CA LYS A 23 13.39 15.79 -15.39
C LYS A 23 13.42 14.26 -15.36
N CYS A 24 14.01 13.69 -14.31
CA CYS A 24 13.63 12.36 -13.90
C CYS A 24 12.16 12.52 -13.52
N GLU A 25 11.26 12.24 -14.48
CA GLU A 25 9.98 11.69 -14.07
C GLU A 25 10.34 10.46 -13.27
N ASP A 26 10.24 10.58 -11.94
CA ASP A 26 10.23 9.41 -11.08
C ASP A 26 9.26 8.43 -11.73
N PRO A 27 9.66 7.18 -12.02
CA PRO A 27 8.71 6.18 -12.46
C PRO A 27 7.63 6.17 -11.39
N GLN A 28 6.44 6.68 -11.72
CA GLN A 28 5.27 6.59 -10.85
C GLN A 28 5.24 5.14 -10.39
N PRO A 29 5.49 4.84 -9.11
CA PRO A 29 5.57 3.47 -8.66
C PRO A 29 4.24 2.85 -9.05
N GLN A 30 4.27 1.86 -9.95
CA GLN A 30 3.06 1.16 -10.35
C GLN A 30 2.34 0.77 -9.06
N PRO A 31 1.03 1.02 -8.94
CA PRO A 31 0.34 0.71 -7.71
C PRO A 31 0.56 -0.77 -7.44
N LYS A 32 1.16 -1.07 -6.28
CA LYS A 32 1.38 -2.45 -5.85
C LYS A 32 0.03 -3.14 -5.92
N CYS A 33 -0.04 -4.24 -6.65
CA CYS A 33 -1.24 -5.04 -6.72
C CYS A 33 -1.22 -6.01 -5.54
N TYR A 34 -2.24 -5.91 -4.70
CA TYR A 34 -2.43 -6.68 -3.49
C TYR A 34 -3.42 -7.80 -3.76
N SER A 35 -3.37 -8.83 -2.93
CA SER A 35 -4.32 -9.93 -2.98
C SER A 35 -4.69 -10.39 -1.58
N GLY A 36 -5.91 -10.88 -1.45
CA GLY A 36 -6.42 -11.37 -0.17
C GLY A 36 -7.71 -12.16 -0.36
N VAL A 37 -8.23 -12.66 0.76
CA VAL A 37 -9.48 -13.41 0.83
C VAL A 37 -10.45 -12.65 1.73
N VAL A 38 -11.69 -12.50 1.28
CA VAL A 38 -12.75 -11.93 2.10
C VAL A 38 -13.10 -12.89 3.22
N VAL A 39 -13.05 -12.42 4.46
CA VAL A 39 -13.37 -13.22 5.66
C VAL A 39 -14.70 -12.85 6.29
N GLY A 40 -15.32 -11.75 5.86
CA GLY A 40 -16.62 -11.31 6.33
C GLY A 40 -16.89 -9.86 5.97
N ASP A 41 -17.99 -9.33 6.47
CA ASP A 41 -18.27 -7.92 6.47
C ASP A 41 -18.84 -7.50 7.83
N LEU A 42 -18.48 -6.29 8.26
CA LEU A 42 -18.96 -5.71 9.51
C LEU A 42 -19.57 -4.34 9.22
N CYS A 43 -20.69 -4.05 9.86
CA CYS A 43 -21.44 -2.83 9.61
C CYS A 43 -20.59 -1.56 9.77
N MET A 44 -19.74 -1.52 10.81
CA MET A 44 -18.84 -0.41 11.17
C MET A 44 -17.50 -0.38 10.42
N ASP A 45 -17.16 -1.40 9.64
CA ASP A 45 -15.83 -1.54 9.02
C ASP A 45 -15.90 -1.78 7.50
N GLY A 46 -17.06 -2.19 6.99
CA GLY A 46 -17.22 -2.61 5.61
C GLY A 46 -16.78 -4.06 5.39
N VAL A 47 -16.14 -4.36 4.27
CA VAL A 47 -15.72 -5.72 3.93
C VAL A 47 -14.38 -6.02 4.59
N ILE A 48 -14.28 -7.12 5.32
CA ILE A 48 -13.05 -7.54 6.01
C ILE A 48 -12.28 -8.50 5.10
N ILE A 49 -11.02 -8.18 4.85
CA ILE A 49 -10.14 -8.94 3.96
C ILE A 49 -8.90 -9.36 4.73
N ASN A 50 -8.59 -10.65 4.69
CA ASN A 50 -7.32 -11.19 5.12
C ASN A 50 -6.35 -11.13 3.93
N VAL A 51 -5.41 -10.19 3.99
CA VAL A 51 -4.45 -9.93 2.92
C VAL A 51 -3.38 -11.01 2.94
N ASP A 52 -2.93 -11.45 1.76
CA ASP A 52 -1.89 -12.47 1.64
C ASP A 52 -0.62 -12.02 2.38
N ALA A 53 0.08 -12.97 3.01
CA ALA A 53 1.24 -12.71 3.88
C ALA A 53 2.41 -11.99 3.18
N ALA A 54 2.46 -12.01 1.85
CA ALA A 54 3.41 -11.23 1.06
C ALA A 54 3.25 -9.71 1.23
N TYR A 55 2.08 -9.26 1.72
CA TYR A 55 1.73 -7.85 1.88
C TYR A 55 1.24 -7.56 3.31
N PRO A 56 2.14 -7.26 4.26
CA PRO A 56 1.79 -7.04 5.67
C PRO A 56 1.24 -5.61 5.88
N ILE A 57 0.14 -5.29 5.23
CA ILE A 57 -0.53 -3.97 5.32
C ILE A 57 -1.66 -3.93 6.34
N GLY A 58 -2.07 -5.09 6.86
CA GLY A 58 -3.14 -5.24 7.82
C GLY A 58 -2.64 -5.40 9.26
N LEU A 59 -3.59 -5.59 10.16
CA LEU A 59 -3.36 -5.90 11.57
C LEU A 59 -4.11 -7.18 11.95
N PRO A 60 -3.65 -7.92 12.97
CA PRO A 60 -4.41 -9.04 13.50
C PRO A 60 -5.69 -8.53 14.19
N ALA A 61 -6.79 -9.28 14.05
CA ALA A 61 -7.99 -9.06 14.86
C ALA A 61 -8.63 -10.40 15.24
N ASP A 62 -8.62 -10.66 16.56
CA ASP A 62 -9.22 -11.83 17.21
C ASP A 62 -9.01 -13.15 16.43
N THR A 63 -10.09 -13.83 16.10
CA THR A 63 -10.11 -15.12 15.40
C THR A 63 -10.24 -14.98 13.88
N LEU A 64 -10.34 -13.76 13.36
CA LEU A 64 -10.61 -13.49 11.93
C LEU A 64 -9.34 -13.64 11.06
N GLY A 65 -8.16 -13.38 11.63
CA GLY A 65 -6.89 -13.51 10.92
C GLY A 65 -5.81 -12.58 11.43
N ASN A 66 -4.63 -12.69 10.82
CA ASN A 66 -3.40 -12.02 11.28
C ASN A 66 -2.98 -10.80 10.43
N ASN A 67 -3.65 -10.57 9.29
CA ASN A 67 -3.28 -9.52 8.34
C ASN A 67 -4.56 -8.91 7.73
N LEU A 68 -5.42 -8.36 8.59
CA LEU A 68 -6.73 -7.90 8.22
C LEU A 68 -6.74 -6.43 7.85
N ILE A 69 -7.52 -6.09 6.84
CA ILE A 69 -7.92 -4.73 6.50
C ILE A 69 -9.45 -4.64 6.45
N ALA A 70 -9.96 -3.45 6.68
CA ALA A 70 -11.35 -3.09 6.52
C ALA A 70 -11.51 -2.26 5.24
N ALA A 71 -12.37 -2.69 4.32
CA ALA A 71 -12.62 -2.01 3.06
C ALA A 71 -13.95 -1.26 3.10
N VAL A 72 -13.87 0.07 3.09
CA VAL A 72 -15.00 0.96 3.44
C VAL A 72 -15.89 1.37 2.27
N ASN A 73 -15.43 1.20 1.03
CA ASN A 73 -16.19 1.48 -0.19
C ASN A 73 -17.05 0.27 -0.59
N THR A 74 -18.04 -0.03 0.26
CA THR A 74 -18.86 -1.25 0.16
C THR A 74 -19.61 -1.38 -1.16
N ASP A 75 -19.99 -0.28 -1.79
CA ASP A 75 -20.75 -0.30 -3.04
C ASP A 75 -19.90 -0.82 -4.21
N ASP A 76 -18.62 -0.44 -4.27
CA ASP A 76 -17.67 -0.95 -5.27
C ASP A 76 -17.34 -2.43 -5.06
N LEU A 77 -17.52 -2.90 -3.82
CA LEU A 77 -17.22 -4.27 -3.38
C LEU A 77 -18.43 -5.21 -3.45
N ALA A 78 -19.60 -4.75 -3.91
CA ALA A 78 -20.83 -5.53 -3.88
C ALA A 78 -20.72 -6.90 -4.60
N SER A 79 -19.92 -7.00 -5.66
CA SER A 79 -19.66 -8.27 -6.37
C SER A 79 -18.52 -9.09 -5.77
N PHE A 80 -17.76 -8.50 -4.84
CA PHE A 80 -16.51 -9.04 -4.30
C PHE A 80 -16.60 -9.45 -2.83
N ASN A 81 -17.68 -9.09 -2.12
CA ASN A 81 -17.83 -9.24 -0.66
C ASN A 81 -18.21 -10.65 -0.16
N GLN A 82 -18.14 -11.68 -1.00
CA GLN A 82 -18.49 -13.04 -0.58
C GLN A 82 -17.37 -13.66 0.25
N VAL A 83 -17.69 -14.23 1.42
CA VAL A 83 -16.72 -14.94 2.25
C VAL A 83 -16.04 -16.06 1.47
N GLY A 84 -14.71 -16.16 1.60
CA GLY A 84 -13.87 -17.11 0.86
C GLY A 84 -13.49 -16.64 -0.54
N LYS A 85 -14.05 -15.53 -1.03
CA LYS A 85 -13.69 -14.98 -2.34
C LYS A 85 -12.28 -14.40 -2.31
N ARG A 86 -11.47 -14.83 -3.27
CA ARG A 86 -10.16 -14.25 -3.55
C ARG A 86 -10.32 -13.01 -4.42
N ILE A 87 -9.66 -11.93 -4.01
CA ILE A 87 -9.70 -10.66 -4.72
C ILE A 87 -8.30 -10.09 -4.88
N TYR A 88 -8.12 -9.34 -5.96
CA TYR A 88 -6.94 -8.58 -6.30
C TYR A 88 -7.32 -7.10 -6.34
N PHE A 89 -6.49 -6.24 -5.79
CA PHE A 89 -6.84 -4.84 -5.61
C PHE A 89 -5.63 -3.93 -5.48
N THR A 90 -5.86 -2.65 -5.67
CA THR A 90 -5.00 -1.56 -5.21
C THR A 90 -5.74 -0.81 -4.10
N TYR A 91 -5.04 -0.03 -3.28
CA TYR A 91 -5.69 0.73 -2.21
C TYR A 91 -5.16 2.15 -2.10
N ARG A 92 -5.97 3.01 -1.48
CA ARG A 92 -5.53 4.28 -0.90
C ARG A 92 -5.93 4.35 0.56
N ASN A 93 -5.10 5.01 1.36
CA ASN A 93 -5.45 5.39 2.72
C ASN A 93 -5.99 6.83 2.66
N ASP A 94 -7.31 6.97 2.71
CA ASP A 94 -8.00 8.26 2.67
C ASP A 94 -8.53 8.60 4.07
N PRO A 95 -7.97 9.60 4.77
CA PRO A 95 -8.40 9.99 6.11
C PRO A 95 -9.87 10.41 6.20
N SER A 96 -10.45 10.88 5.09
CA SER A 96 -11.87 11.27 5.05
C SER A 96 -12.82 10.08 4.90
N GLN A 97 -12.29 8.90 4.58
CA GLN A 97 -13.03 7.67 4.32
C GLN A 97 -12.55 6.54 5.26
N GLN A 98 -12.24 6.87 6.52
CA GLN A 98 -11.86 5.87 7.54
C GLN A 98 -13.07 5.16 8.18
N TRP A 99 -14.27 5.43 7.67
CA TRP A 99 -15.53 4.90 8.18
C TRP A 99 -16.35 4.36 7.01
N PRO A 100 -17.20 3.34 7.24
CA PRO A 100 -18.08 2.82 6.21
C PRO A 100 -19.02 3.92 5.72
N LEU A 101 -19.22 3.98 4.39
CA LEU A 101 -20.08 4.99 3.77
C LEU A 101 -21.58 4.78 4.04
N ARG A 102 -21.94 3.65 4.65
CA ARG A 102 -23.31 3.28 5.02
C ARG A 102 -23.63 3.67 6.46
N VAL A 103 -24.87 4.08 6.70
CA VAL A 103 -25.39 4.30 8.06
C VAL A 103 -25.40 2.96 8.80
N CYS A 104 -24.66 2.88 9.90
CA CYS A 104 -24.62 1.72 10.78
C CYS A 104 -25.36 2.00 12.08
N LEU A 105 -26.44 1.26 12.36
CA LEU A 105 -27.20 1.36 13.61
C LEU A 105 -26.76 0.36 14.67
N ALA A 106 -25.77 -0.50 14.35
CA ALA A 106 -25.26 -1.49 15.27
C ALA A 106 -24.43 -0.80 16.36
N ASN A 107 -24.66 -1.16 17.63
CA ASN A 107 -23.85 -0.71 18.75
C ASN A 107 -22.62 -1.59 18.91
N THR A 108 -21.75 -1.60 17.90
CA THR A 108 -20.52 -2.40 17.85
C THR A 108 -19.30 -1.49 17.75
N ILE A 109 -18.21 -1.87 18.37
CA ILE A 109 -16.94 -1.12 18.28
C ILE A 109 -16.26 -1.50 16.94
N PRO A 110 -15.76 -0.52 16.15
CA PRO A 110 -14.98 -0.81 14.95
C PRO A 110 -13.76 -1.68 15.26
N LEU A 111 -13.37 -2.51 14.31
CA LEU A 111 -12.15 -3.31 14.46
C LEU A 111 -10.92 -2.39 14.47
N PRO A 112 -9.90 -2.69 15.30
CA PRO A 112 -8.64 -1.94 15.33
C PRO A 112 -7.72 -2.35 14.16
N VAL A 113 -8.26 -2.35 12.94
CA VAL A 113 -7.55 -2.70 11.70
C VAL A 113 -7.55 -1.51 10.75
N PRO A 114 -6.66 -1.47 9.74
CA PRO A 114 -6.62 -0.35 8.79
C PRO A 114 -7.88 -0.29 7.92
N HIS A 115 -8.53 0.88 7.88
CA HIS A 115 -9.63 1.18 6.97
C HIS A 115 -9.10 1.78 5.67
N LEU A 116 -9.35 1.08 4.56
CA LEU A 116 -8.81 1.38 3.25
C LEU A 116 -9.92 1.51 2.22
N VAL A 117 -9.65 2.32 1.20
CA VAL A 117 -10.51 2.43 0.02
C VAL A 117 -9.87 1.62 -1.09
N LEU A 118 -10.56 0.59 -1.55
CA LEU A 118 -10.05 -0.33 -2.55
C LEU A 118 -10.39 0.14 -3.96
N SER A 119 -9.54 -0.20 -4.92
CA SER A 119 -9.67 0.15 -6.34
C SER A 119 -9.09 -0.96 -7.20
N ASN A 120 -9.36 -0.92 -8.51
CA ASN A 120 -8.89 -1.94 -9.46
C ASN A 120 -9.21 -3.38 -9.01
N LEU A 121 -10.43 -3.58 -8.50
CA LEU A 121 -10.91 -4.85 -7.99
C LEU A 121 -10.99 -5.88 -9.12
N SER A 122 -10.47 -7.08 -8.87
CA SER A 122 -10.44 -8.16 -9.85
C SER A 122 -10.46 -9.53 -9.17
N GLU A 123 -11.07 -10.52 -9.81
CA GLU A 123 -10.95 -11.93 -9.43
C GLU A 123 -9.78 -12.62 -10.17
N THR A 124 -9.24 -11.93 -11.18
CA THR A 124 -8.05 -12.37 -11.93
C THR A 124 -6.79 -11.77 -11.33
N GLY A 125 -5.71 -12.57 -11.33
CA GLY A 125 -4.45 -12.21 -10.69
C GLY A 125 -3.82 -10.93 -11.21
N CYS A 126 -2.99 -10.32 -10.35
CA CYS A 126 -2.13 -9.21 -10.72
C CYS A 126 -1.33 -9.57 -11.98
N ARG A 127 -1.48 -8.79 -13.06
CA ARG A 127 -0.60 -8.94 -14.22
C ARG A 127 0.80 -8.55 -13.79
N SER A 128 1.71 -9.52 -13.79
CA SER A 128 3.14 -9.23 -13.76
C SER A 128 3.45 -8.45 -15.04
N ASN A 129 3.73 -7.16 -14.91
CA ASN A 129 4.42 -6.44 -15.97
C ASN A 129 5.86 -6.98 -16.04
N SER A 130 6.04 -8.13 -16.68
CA SER A 130 7.35 -8.61 -17.10
C SER A 130 7.79 -7.74 -18.28
N ARG A 131 8.69 -6.79 -18.03
CA ARG A 131 9.58 -6.24 -19.05
C ARG A 131 10.99 -6.62 -18.70
#